data_AF-A0A9X3YF62-F1
#
_entry.id   AF-A0A9X3YF62-F1
#
_cell.length_a   1.000
_cell.length_b   1.000
_cell.length_c   1.000
_cell.angle_alpha   90.00
_cell.angle_beta   90.00
_cell.angle_gamma   90.00
#
_symmetry.space_group_name_H-M   'P 1'
#
loop_
_entity.id
_entity.type
_entity.pdbx_description
1 polymer ?
#
loop_
_entity_poly.entity_id
_entity_poly.type
_entity_poly.pdbx_seq_one_letter_code
_entity_poly.pdbx_strand_id
1 'polypeptide(L)'
;MAYAATAGTSHLPTTAPSGVLALQRALVWLAGASMAIVFIEPSPYELVTLTACVLFFATGLRMQLVFMPLLFTLIVLNVGYSIGAVPFLDKPEVVNWVLT
;
A
#
# COMPACT_ATOMS: atom_id res chain seq x y z
N MET A 1 -13.88 9.21 36.93
CA MET A 1 -14.04 9.95 35.66
C MET A 1 -13.54 9.02 34.55
N ALA A 2 -14.37 8.09 34.06
CA ALA A 2 -15.27 8.23 32.90
C ALA A 2 -14.54 8.34 31.54
N TYR A 3 -14.06 7.20 31.01
CA TYR A 3 -13.89 6.97 29.56
C TYR A 3 -14.24 5.52 29.17
N ALA A 4 -15.25 4.95 29.82
CA ALA A 4 -15.96 3.79 29.30
C ALA A 4 -17.26 4.31 28.69
N ALA A 5 -17.21 4.80 27.45
CA ALA A 5 -18.39 5.08 26.66
C ALA A 5 -18.09 5.07 25.16
N THR A 6 -18.69 4.10 24.46
CA THR A 6 -19.02 4.15 23.02
C THR A 6 -17.96 3.74 21.99
N ALA A 7 -17.22 2.67 22.22
CA ALA A 7 -16.77 1.82 21.10
C ALA A 7 -17.89 0.81 20.75
N GLY A 8 -19.11 1.31 20.55
CA GLY A 8 -20.11 0.58 19.80
C GLY A 8 -19.61 0.55 18.37
N THR A 9 -18.86 -0.50 18.00
CA THR A 9 -18.54 -0.80 16.60
C THR A 9 -19.84 -1.10 15.88
N SER A 10 -20.57 -0.06 15.50
CA SER A 10 -21.49 -0.10 14.38
C SER A 10 -20.62 -0.28 13.13
N HIS A 11 -20.12 -1.50 12.93
CA HIS A 11 -19.82 -2.00 11.60
C HIS A 11 -21.17 -2.07 10.89
N LEU A 12 -21.61 -0.93 10.36
CA LEU A 12 -22.58 -0.97 9.27
C LEU A 12 -21.90 -1.82 8.20
N PRO A 13 -22.52 -2.93 7.76
CA PRO A 13 -21.98 -3.73 6.67
C PRO A 13 -21.88 -2.80 5.47
N THR A 14 -20.69 -2.28 5.21
CA THR A 14 -20.42 -1.59 3.97
C THR A 14 -20.27 -2.71 2.97
N THR A 15 -21.39 -3.16 2.41
CA THR A 15 -21.41 -4.21 1.40
C THR A 15 -20.78 -3.62 0.14
N ALA A 16 -19.46 -3.74 0.02
CA ALA A 16 -18.79 -3.49 -1.25
C ALA A 16 -19.47 -4.37 -2.31
N PRO A 17 -19.70 -3.86 -3.54
CA PRO A 17 -20.23 -4.67 -4.62
C PRO A 17 -19.42 -5.96 -4.75
N SER A 18 -20.08 -7.10 -4.93
CA SER A 18 -19.45 -8.44 -4.88
C SER A 18 -18.23 -8.56 -5.82
N GLY A 19 -18.26 -7.89 -6.97
CA GLY A 19 -17.13 -7.80 -7.90
C GLY A 19 -15.91 -7.05 -7.36
N VAL A 20 -16.11 -5.96 -6.61
CA VAL A 20 -15.03 -5.18 -6.00
C VAL A 20 -14.32 -6.01 -4.92
N LEU A 21 -15.09 -6.74 -4.11
CA LEU A 21 -14.52 -7.61 -3.08
C LEU A 21 -13.72 -8.78 -3.68
N ALA A 22 -14.22 -9.38 -4.77
CA ALA A 22 -13.51 -10.41 -5.50
C ALA A 22 -12.18 -9.88 -6.08
N LEU A 23 -12.20 -8.68 -6.66
CA LEU A 23 -11.01 -8.01 -7.18
C LEU A 23 -10.00 -7.68 -6.07
N GLN A 24 -10.44 -7.07 -4.97
CA GLN A 24 -9.59 -6.79 -3.81
C GLN A 24 -8.91 -8.07 -3.28
N ARG A 25 -9.65 -9.16 -3.16
CA ARG A 25 -9.09 -10.46 -2.73
C ARG A 25 -8.08 -10.99 -3.73
N ALA A 26 -8.38 -10.91 -5.03
CA ALA A 26 -7.46 -11.33 -6.08
C ALA A 26 -6.15 -10.51 -6.04
N LEU A 27 -6.24 -9.19 -5.82
CA LEU A 27 -5.08 -8.31 -5.70
C LEU A 27 -4.20 -8.64 -4.50
N VAL A 28 -4.80 -9.00 -3.35
CA VAL A 28 -4.03 -9.42 -2.17
C VAL A 28 -3.25 -10.71 -2.46
N TRP A 29 -3.89 -11.68 -3.12
CA TRP A 29 -3.22 -12.92 -3.52
C TRP A 29 -2.14 -12.67 -4.57
N LEU A 30 -2.43 -11.82 -5.56
CA LEU A 30 -1.49 -11.47 -6.61
C LEU A 30 -0.27 -10.75 -6.03
N ALA A 31 -0.47 -9.81 -5.10
CA ALA A 31 0.61 -9.12 -4.39
C ALA A 31 1.50 -10.13 -3.67
N GLY A 32 0.90 -11.02 -2.86
CA GLY A 32 1.64 -12.08 -2.18
C GLY A 32 2.42 -13.01 -3.13
N ALA A 33 1.80 -13.43 -4.24
CA ALA A 33 2.45 -14.29 -5.23
C ALA A 33 3.59 -13.58 -5.98
N SER A 34 3.40 -12.30 -6.31
CA SER A 34 4.39 -11.49 -7.03
C SER A 34 5.68 -11.24 -6.24
N MET A 35 5.63 -11.30 -4.90
CA MET A 35 6.81 -11.19 -4.04
C MET A 35 7.84 -12.30 -4.29
N ALA A 36 7.43 -13.44 -4.84
CA ALA A 36 8.35 -14.53 -5.20
C ALA A 36 9.13 -14.26 -6.49
N ILE A 37 8.77 -13.21 -7.25
CA ILE A 37 9.35 -12.87 -8.55
C ILE A 37 10.16 -11.59 -8.39
N VAL A 38 11.48 -11.73 -8.23
CA VAL A 38 12.42 -10.60 -7.98
C VAL A 38 13.54 -10.57 -9.04
N PHE A 39 13.32 -11.21 -10.19
CA PHE A 39 14.36 -11.39 -11.22
C PHE A 39 14.34 -10.34 -12.34
N ILE A 40 13.39 -9.41 -12.31
CA ILE A 40 13.12 -8.44 -13.38
C ILE A 40 12.86 -7.08 -12.72
N GLU A 41 13.36 -5.99 -13.32
CA GLU A 41 13.12 -4.61 -12.90
C GLU A 41 12.36 -3.84 -14.01
N PRO A 42 11.26 -3.15 -13.68
CA PRO A 42 10.61 -3.10 -12.36
C PRO A 42 10.00 -4.44 -11.98
N SER A 43 10.02 -4.73 -10.68
CA SER A 43 9.56 -6.01 -10.20
C SER A 43 8.03 -6.13 -10.27
N PRO A 44 7.49 -7.33 -10.52
CA PRO A 44 6.04 -7.52 -10.54
C PRO A 44 5.35 -7.10 -9.25
N TYR A 45 6.01 -7.24 -8.08
CA TYR A 45 5.40 -6.91 -6.80
C TYR A 45 5.25 -5.40 -6.59
N GLU A 46 6.16 -4.57 -7.11
CA GLU A 46 6.06 -3.10 -7.06
C GLU A 46 4.79 -2.64 -7.77
N LEU A 47 4.59 -3.10 -9.00
CA LEU A 47 3.44 -2.73 -9.83
C LEU A 47 2.11 -3.21 -9.23
N VAL A 48 2.06 -4.46 -8.75
CA VAL A 48 0.84 -5.04 -8.17
C VAL A 48 0.51 -4.36 -6.85
N THR A 49 1.51 -4.07 -6.01
CA THR A 49 1.31 -3.39 -4.72
C THR A 49 0.83 -1.96 -4.92
N LEU A 50 1.44 -1.20 -5.83
CA LEU A 50 0.98 0.15 -6.16
C LEU A 50 -0.46 0.16 -6.67
N THR A 51 -0.78 -0.75 -7.60
CA THR A 51 -2.14 -0.92 -8.14
C THR A 51 -3.13 -1.26 -7.04
N ALA A 52 -2.77 -2.17 -6.13
CA ALA A 52 -3.58 -2.51 -4.98
C ALA A 52 -3.78 -1.29 -4.06
N CYS A 53 -2.72 -0.55 -3.70
CA CYS A 53 -2.83 0.65 -2.87
C CYS A 53 -3.83 1.66 -3.46
N VAL A 54 -3.74 1.96 -4.75
CA VAL A 54 -4.67 2.89 -5.43
C VAL A 54 -6.11 2.35 -5.41
N LEU A 55 -6.32 1.08 -5.78
CA LEU A 55 -7.66 0.50 -5.82
C LEU A 55 -8.30 0.38 -4.43
N PHE A 56 -7.55 -0.06 -3.43
CA PHE A 56 -8.02 -0.14 -2.05
C PHE A 56 -8.36 1.26 -1.51
N PHE A 57 -7.52 2.26 -1.77
CA PHE A 57 -7.82 3.65 -1.39
C PHE A 57 -9.10 4.15 -2.08
N ALA A 58 -9.23 3.98 -3.40
CA ALA A 58 -10.39 4.41 -4.18
C ALA A 58 -11.69 3.68 -3.79
N THR A 59 -11.60 2.45 -3.30
CA THR A 59 -12.75 1.64 -2.86
C THR A 59 -13.07 1.80 -1.38
N GLY A 60 -12.42 2.75 -0.68
CA GLY A 60 -12.76 3.13 0.68
C GLY A 60 -12.08 2.32 1.77
N LEU A 61 -10.85 1.84 1.53
CA LEU A 61 -10.02 1.18 2.55
C LEU A 61 -10.01 2.00 3.84
N ARG A 62 -10.43 1.38 4.94
CA ARG A 62 -10.30 1.94 6.28
C ARG A 62 -9.15 1.26 7.00
N MET A 63 -8.06 2.00 7.20
CA MET A 63 -6.93 1.52 7.98
C MET A 63 -7.20 1.74 9.48
N GLN A 64 -6.84 0.76 10.30
CA GLN A 64 -6.87 0.95 11.75
C GLN A 64 -5.86 2.03 12.15
N LEU A 65 -6.23 2.90 13.09
CA LEU A 65 -5.40 4.02 13.53
C LEU A 65 -4.00 3.58 14.00
N VAL A 66 -3.87 2.36 14.54
CA VAL A 66 -2.59 1.77 14.97
C VAL A 66 -1.57 1.63 13.83
N PHE A 67 -2.01 1.54 12.58
CA PHE A 67 -1.13 1.46 11.41
C PHE A 67 -0.70 2.84 10.87
N MET A 68 -1.32 3.94 11.32
CA MET A 68 -0.99 5.29 10.83
C MET A 68 0.47 5.68 11.09
N PRO A 69 1.09 5.39 12.26
CA PRO A 69 2.51 5.66 12.47
C PRO A 69 3.42 4.88 11.52
N LEU A 70 3.07 3.63 11.20
CA LEU A 70 3.82 2.80 10.26
C LEU A 70 3.70 3.34 8.83
N LEU A 71 2.50 3.71 8.40
CA LEU A 71 2.27 4.35 7.10
C LEU A 71 3.04 5.67 6.99
N PHE A 72 2.97 6.51 8.02
CA PHE A 72 3.70 7.77 8.07
C PHE A 72 5.22 7.54 7.95
N THR A 73 5.75 6.60 8.72
CA THR A 73 7.18 6.25 8.68
C THR A 73 7.59 5.73 7.31
N LEU A 74 6.75 4.89 6.70
CA LEU A 74 6.99 4.38 5.34
C LEU A 74 7.06 5.52 4.32
N ILE A 75 6.16 6.50 4.40
CA ILE A 75 6.16 7.67 3.50
C ILE A 75 7.43 8.50 3.72
N VAL A 76 7.76 8.83 4.98
CA VAL A 76 8.96 9.62 5.31
C VAL A 76 10.23 8.92 4.83
N LEU A 77 10.31 7.60 5.01
CA LEU A 77 11.43 6.79 4.57
C LEU A 77 11.59 6.82 3.04
N ASN A 78 10.49 6.62 2.29
CA ASN A 78 10.54 6.67 0.82
C ASN A 78 10.92 8.06 0.30
N VAL A 79 10.37 9.13 0.89
CA VAL A 79 10.76 10.51 0.55
C VAL A 79 12.24 10.76 0.83
N GLY A 80 12.74 10.30 1.98
CA GLY A 80 14.16 10.39 2.34
C GLY A 80 15.05 9.66 1.35
N TYR A 81 14.65 8.47 0.90
CA TYR A 81 15.35 7.72 -0.14
C TYR A 81 15.34 8.45 -1.49
N SER A 82 14.21 9.00 -1.93
CA SER A 82 14.15 9.77 -3.18
C SER A 82 15.07 11.00 -3.14
N ILE A 83 15.14 11.71 -2.00
CA ILE A 83 16.07 12.84 -1.81
C ILE A 83 17.53 12.35 -1.83
N GLY A 84 17.82 11.24 -1.13
CA GLY A 84 19.16 10.65 -1.10
C GLY A 84 19.64 10.11 -2.45
N ALA A 85 18.72 9.75 -3.34
CA ALA A 85 19.01 9.25 -4.68
C ALA A 85 19.38 10.34 -5.69
N VAL A 86 19.10 11.63 -5.40
CA VAL A 86 19.35 12.76 -6.30
C VAL A 86 20.77 12.78 -6.92
N PRO A 87 21.86 12.53 -6.17
CA PRO A 87 23.21 12.53 -6.73
C PRO A 87 23.51 11.37 -7.69
N PHE A 88 22.60 10.40 -7.80
CA PHE A 88 22.82 9.13 -8.51
C PHE A 88 21.77 8.89 -9.61
N LEU A 89 20.95 9.91 -9.95
CA LEU A 89 19.93 9.82 -11.01
C LEU A 89 20.52 9.69 -12.43
N ASP A 90 21.83 9.85 -12.58
CA ASP A 90 22.58 9.53 -13.80
C ASP A 90 22.66 8.01 -14.05
N LYS A 91 22.41 7.19 -13.03
CA LYS A 91 22.39 5.73 -13.13
C LYS A 91 20.97 5.24 -13.39
N PRO A 92 20.71 4.56 -14.53
CA PRO A 92 19.36 4.13 -14.88
C PRO A 92 18.75 3.14 -13.88
N GLU A 93 19.58 2.35 -13.20
CA GLU A 93 19.12 1.41 -12.15
C GLU A 93 18.52 2.16 -10.95
N VAL A 94 19.14 3.29 -10.58
CA VAL A 94 18.66 4.13 -9.46
C VAL A 94 17.35 4.81 -9.83
N VAL A 95 17.22 5.26 -11.09
CA VAL A 95 15.99 5.88 -11.58
C VAL A 95 14.83 4.88 -11.54
N ASN A 96 15.05 3.63 -11.98
CA ASN A 96 14.03 2.59 -11.93
C ASN A 96 13.58 2.33 -10.48
N TRP A 97 14.53 2.24 -9.55
CA TRP A 97 14.23 1.99 -8.13
C TRP A 97 13.45 3.14 -7.45
N VAL A 98 13.66 4.39 -7.87
CA VAL A 98 12.95 5.56 -7.30
C VAL A 98 11.54 5.72 -7.85
N LEU A 99 11.30 5.29 -9.08
CA LEU A 99 10.02 5.53 -9.79
C LEU A 99 8.95 4.46 -9.52
N THR A 100 9.32 3.32 -8.96
CA THR A 100 8.42 2.21 -8.59
C THR A 100 8.05 2.23 -7.13
#